data_AF-A0AA39EXU2-F1
#
_entry.id   AF-A0AA39EXU2-F1
#
_cell.length_a   1.000
_cell.length_b   1.000
_cell.length_c   1.000
_cell.angle_alpha   90.00
_cell.angle_beta   90.00
_cell.angle_gamma   90.00
#
_symmetry.space_group_name_H-M   'P 1'
#
loop_
_entity.id
_entity.type
_entity.pdbx_description
1 polymer ?
#
loop_
_entity_poly.entity_id
_entity_poly.type
_entity_poly.pdbx_seq_one_letter_code
_entity_poly.pdbx_strand_id
1 'polypeptide(L)'
;MFPCSFCESLHPTSIEFTTHVKLWHGTHFRETCYCKYENCLRSFNNFYAYKKHLRYIHIDTPKDDIRIPCETNFDIEEYLPNDTSKNCKQSGLPKITSITNSDPISLEKFAEIVQNGTATLIGKLYSMEKLPRSSVHDLLHHVHEFYTPTCIEILKQTYIAIGQSHMDHLIEMLKLVQVAFDNFQSEHMCLKFFESTGCFIKPQSIIIDSSLSSRRSYGRKTNQTIQTTIGVILICTVLSKFLELPQVYDRIMSHIDHCKKSTRIISPIRGEL
;
A
#
# COMPACT_ATOMS: atom_id res chain seq x y z
N MET A 1 -28.91 2.59 23.43
CA MET A 1 -29.19 3.34 22.18
C MET A 1 -28.14 4.44 22.06
N PHE A 2 -27.75 4.82 20.84
CA PHE A 2 -26.74 5.86 20.58
C PHE A 2 -27.44 7.20 20.28
N PRO A 3 -27.36 8.21 21.16
CA PRO A 3 -27.90 9.53 20.89
C PRO A 3 -27.00 10.32 19.93
N CYS A 4 -27.60 11.06 19.01
CA CYS A 4 -26.86 11.99 18.15
C CYS A 4 -26.49 13.28 18.89
N SER A 5 -25.22 13.69 18.80
CA SER A 5 -24.78 14.96 19.38
C SER A 5 -25.38 16.18 18.66
N PHE A 6 -25.76 16.03 17.39
CA PHE A 6 -26.14 17.14 16.50
C PHE A 6 -27.66 17.29 16.32
N CYS A 7 -28.44 16.27 16.67
CA CYS A 7 -29.91 16.31 16.61
C CYS A 7 -30.54 15.39 17.67
N GLU A 8 -31.86 15.28 17.72
CA GLU A 8 -32.59 14.52 18.74
C GLU A 8 -32.77 13.02 18.40
N SER A 9 -32.12 12.53 17.34
CA SER A 9 -32.22 11.13 16.93
C SER A 9 -31.53 10.17 17.91
N LEU A 10 -32.16 9.00 18.08
CA LEU A 10 -31.64 7.86 18.84
C LEU A 10 -31.51 6.67 17.91
N HIS A 11 -30.38 5.96 17.97
CA HIS A 11 -30.12 4.82 17.10
C HIS A 11 -29.90 3.53 17.91
N PRO A 12 -30.51 2.41 17.51
CA PRO A 12 -30.38 1.14 18.24
C PRO A 12 -28.97 0.55 18.09
N THR A 13 -28.35 0.71 16.92
CA THR A 13 -27.04 0.12 16.60
C THR A 13 -25.98 1.17 16.30
N SER A 14 -24.71 0.79 16.51
CA SER A 14 -23.56 1.65 16.23
C SER A 14 -23.39 1.93 14.72
N ILE A 15 -23.83 1.00 13.88
CA ILE A 15 -23.77 1.11 12.42
C ILE A 15 -24.77 2.17 11.97
N GLU A 16 -26.04 2.06 12.37
CA GLU A 16 -27.08 3.05 12.04
C GLU A 16 -26.71 4.45 12.53
N PHE A 17 -26.17 4.55 13.74
CA PHE A 17 -25.68 5.80 14.29
C PHE A 17 -24.58 6.43 13.41
N THR A 18 -23.62 5.63 12.96
CA THR A 18 -22.52 6.10 12.11
C THR A 18 -23.03 6.54 10.74
N THR A 19 -23.94 5.76 10.15
CA THR A 19 -24.56 6.06 8.85
C THR A 19 -25.37 7.35 8.93
N HIS A 20 -26.15 7.54 10.00
CA HIS A 20 -26.92 8.75 10.22
C HIS A 20 -26.01 9.99 10.27
N VAL A 21 -24.96 10.00 11.09
CA VAL A 21 -24.08 11.16 11.20
C VAL A 21 -23.34 11.44 9.87
N LYS A 22 -22.91 10.42 9.14
CA LYS A 22 -22.27 10.61 7.82
C LYS A 22 -23.22 11.23 6.78
N LEU A 23 -24.49 10.80 6.75
CA LEU A 23 -25.45 11.25 5.75
C LEU A 23 -26.06 12.62 6.08
N TRP A 24 -26.40 12.86 7.36
CA TRP A 24 -27.17 14.03 7.78
C TRP A 24 -26.33 15.13 8.41
N HIS A 25 -25.11 14.80 8.85
CA HIS A 25 -24.22 15.73 9.56
C HIS A 25 -22.79 15.69 9.00
N GLY A 26 -22.60 15.30 7.74
CA GLY A 26 -21.28 15.08 7.13
C GLY A 26 -20.30 16.26 7.26
N THR A 27 -20.80 17.50 7.28
CA THR A 27 -20.02 18.72 7.53
C THR A 27 -19.63 18.93 8.99
N HIS A 28 -20.44 18.45 9.93
CA HIS A 28 -20.25 18.57 11.38
C HIS A 28 -19.37 17.46 11.97
N PHE A 29 -18.84 16.56 11.13
CA PHE A 29 -18.01 15.43 11.55
C PHE A 29 -16.73 15.85 12.32
N ARG A 30 -16.31 17.12 12.15
CA ARG A 30 -15.15 17.73 12.81
C ARG A 30 -15.51 18.65 13.98
N GLU A 31 -16.78 18.81 14.29
CA GLU A 31 -17.23 19.66 15.39
C GLU A 31 -17.17 18.92 16.73
N THR A 32 -17.10 19.70 17.80
CA THR A 32 -17.10 19.19 19.17
C THR A 32 -18.44 18.49 19.46
N CYS A 33 -18.38 17.20 19.77
CA CYS A 33 -19.53 16.40 20.19
C CYS A 33 -19.69 16.44 21.72
N TYR A 34 -20.89 16.67 22.21
CA TYR A 34 -21.22 16.67 23.64
C TYR A 34 -22.04 15.45 24.00
N CYS A 35 -21.75 14.82 25.13
CA CYS A 35 -22.55 13.70 25.60
C CYS A 35 -23.96 14.14 26.02
N LYS A 36 -24.98 13.42 25.55
CA LYS A 36 -26.40 13.69 25.85
C LYS A 36 -26.99 12.77 26.92
N TYR A 37 -26.17 11.89 27.50
CA TYR A 37 -26.60 11.07 28.63
C TYR A 37 -26.67 11.92 29.90
N GLU A 38 -27.69 11.69 30.72
CA GLU A 38 -27.84 12.36 32.01
C GLU A 38 -26.58 12.19 32.86
N ASN A 39 -26.11 13.28 33.45
CA ASN A 39 -24.91 13.35 34.29
C ASN A 39 -23.57 13.08 33.57
N CYS A 40 -23.52 13.10 32.23
CA CYS A 40 -22.26 13.04 31.49
C CYS A 40 -21.89 14.39 30.86
N LEU A 41 -20.89 15.07 31.43
CA LEU A 41 -20.43 16.40 30.99
C LEU A 41 -19.26 16.35 30.00
N ARG A 42 -18.95 15.18 29.43
CA ARG A 42 -17.80 15.02 28.53
C ARG A 42 -18.09 15.57 27.14
N SER A 43 -17.08 16.20 26.55
CA SER A 43 -17.05 16.63 25.16
C SER A 43 -15.87 15.99 24.41
N PHE A 44 -16.00 15.90 23.09
CA PHE A 44 -15.06 15.19 22.22
C PHE A 44 -14.80 16.01 20.98
N ASN A 45 -13.53 16.18 20.61
CA ASN A 45 -13.10 16.94 19.42
C ASN A 45 -13.33 16.20 18.09
N ASN A 46 -13.81 14.96 18.12
CA ASN A 46 -14.17 14.21 16.94
C ASN A 46 -15.25 13.17 17.23
N PHE A 47 -16.01 12.84 16.19
CA PHE A 47 -17.12 11.88 16.26
C PHE A 47 -16.70 10.48 16.73
N TYR A 48 -15.51 10.00 16.35
CA TYR A 48 -15.06 8.65 16.70
C TYR A 48 -14.78 8.51 18.19
N ALA A 49 -14.16 9.51 18.81
CA ALA A 49 -13.94 9.55 20.25
C ALA A 49 -15.27 9.59 21.02
N TYR A 50 -16.24 10.37 20.52
CA TYR A 50 -17.60 10.39 21.07
C TYR A 50 -18.29 9.03 20.99
N LYS A 51 -18.30 8.40 19.80
CA LYS A 51 -18.85 7.06 19.57
C LYS A 51 -18.20 6.01 20.48
N LYS A 52 -16.88 6.07 20.64
CA LYS A 52 -16.10 5.20 21.53
C LYS A 52 -16.58 5.35 22.98
N HIS A 53 -16.68 6.59 23.45
CA HIS A 53 -17.18 6.89 24.78
C HIS A 53 -18.60 6.35 25.03
N LEU A 54 -19.54 6.59 24.12
CA LEU A 54 -20.91 6.06 24.24
C LEU A 54 -20.93 4.54 24.42
N ARG A 55 -20.13 3.82 23.62
CA ARG A 55 -20.03 2.36 23.68
C ARG A 55 -19.51 1.87 25.04
N TYR A 56 -18.43 2.47 25.54
CA TYR A 56 -17.76 1.97 26.75
C TYR A 56 -18.39 2.45 28.06
N ILE A 57 -18.99 3.64 28.08
CA ILE A 57 -19.47 4.26 29.32
C ILE A 57 -20.97 4.12 29.49
N HIS A 58 -21.76 4.13 28.42
CA HIS A 58 -23.21 4.28 28.50
C HIS A 58 -24.03 3.11 27.95
N ILE A 59 -23.45 2.29 27.08
CA ILE A 59 -24.19 1.24 26.35
C ILE A 59 -23.83 -0.17 26.86
N ASP A 60 -22.96 -0.27 27.88
CA ASP A 60 -22.59 -1.51 28.58
C ASP A 60 -22.34 -2.70 27.64
N THR A 61 -21.14 -2.77 27.05
CA THR A 61 -20.58 -4.08 26.73
C THR A 61 -20.09 -4.74 28.02
N PRO A 62 -20.35 -6.05 28.25
CA PRO A 62 -19.91 -6.74 29.45
C PRO A 62 -18.42 -6.48 29.71
N LYS A 63 -18.15 -5.95 30.89
CA LYS A 63 -16.82 -5.54 31.34
C LYS A 63 -16.04 -6.76 31.78
N ASP A 64 -15.34 -7.40 30.85
CA ASP A 64 -14.12 -8.12 31.25
C ASP A 64 -13.02 -7.07 31.44
N ASP A 65 -12.48 -7.04 32.66
CA ASP A 65 -11.62 -6.01 33.26
C ASP A 65 -10.49 -5.49 32.36
N ILE A 66 -10.69 -4.30 31.76
CA ILE A 66 -9.56 -3.47 31.31
C ILE A 66 -9.80 -2.03 31.77
N ARG A 67 -9.19 -1.67 32.91
CA ARG A 67 -9.04 -0.28 33.34
C ARG A 67 -7.93 0.36 32.49
N ILE A 68 -8.29 1.11 31.46
CA ILE A 68 -7.34 2.00 30.75
C ILE A 68 -7.54 3.43 31.28
N PRO A 69 -6.52 4.07 31.87
CA PRO A 69 -6.56 5.48 32.22
C PRO A 69 -6.71 6.33 30.95
N CYS A 70 -7.68 7.23 30.98
CA CYS A 70 -7.95 8.17 29.91
C CYS A 70 -6.99 9.37 30.03
N GLU A 71 -5.77 9.22 29.53
CA GLU A 71 -4.92 10.35 29.18
C GLU A 71 -4.59 10.32 27.69
N THR A 72 -4.61 11.52 27.14
CA THR A 72 -4.53 11.90 25.73
C THR A 72 -3.27 11.43 25.04
N ASN A 73 -3.44 11.16 23.73
CA ASN A 73 -2.46 10.77 22.70
C ASN A 73 -2.15 9.28 22.65
N PHE A 74 -2.83 8.54 21.76
CA PHE A 74 -2.22 7.46 21.00
C PHE A 74 -3.04 7.09 19.76
N ASP A 75 -2.30 6.75 18.71
CA ASP A 75 -2.73 6.46 17.35
C ASP A 75 -3.78 5.37 17.25
N ILE A 76 -4.72 5.58 16.34
CA ILE A 76 -5.87 4.73 16.12
C ILE A 76 -5.42 3.51 15.29
N GLU A 77 -5.27 2.36 15.94
CA GLU A 77 -5.42 1.08 15.26
C GLU A 77 -6.87 0.93 14.78
N GLU A 78 -7.04 1.14 13.49
CA GLU A 78 -8.29 0.91 12.78
C GLU A 78 -8.54 -0.60 12.66
N TYR A 79 -9.55 -1.07 13.40
CA TYR A 79 -10.09 -2.42 13.30
C TYR A 79 -10.75 -2.59 11.93
N LEU A 80 -10.05 -3.26 11.01
CA LEU A 80 -10.58 -3.67 9.72
C LEU A 80 -11.68 -4.73 9.90
N PRO A 81 -12.76 -4.70 9.09
CA PRO A 81 -13.70 -5.80 9.03
C PRO A 81 -12.96 -7.06 8.54
N ASN A 82 -13.20 -8.18 9.22
CA ASN A 82 -12.82 -9.51 8.76
C ASN A 82 -13.62 -9.86 7.48
N ASP A 83 -13.26 -9.23 6.36
CA ASP A 83 -13.54 -9.82 5.05
C ASP A 83 -12.53 -10.91 4.83
N THR A 84 -13.02 -12.14 4.99
CA THR A 84 -12.27 -13.35 4.66
C THR A 84 -12.11 -13.39 3.14
N SER A 85 -11.14 -12.63 2.62
CA SER A 85 -10.64 -12.71 1.26
C SER A 85 -9.95 -14.06 1.07
N LYS A 86 -10.77 -15.11 0.93
CA LYS A 86 -10.32 -16.39 0.42
C LYS A 86 -10.01 -16.19 -1.06
N ASN A 87 -8.71 -16.27 -1.37
CA ASN A 87 -8.13 -16.48 -2.69
C ASN A 87 -8.23 -15.32 -3.70
N CYS A 88 -7.53 -14.21 -3.43
CA CYS A 88 -6.79 -13.56 -4.52
C CYS A 88 -5.48 -14.33 -4.72
N LYS A 89 -5.51 -15.37 -5.57
CA LYS A 89 -4.27 -15.96 -6.09
C LYS A 89 -3.55 -14.85 -6.86
N GLN A 90 -2.51 -14.27 -6.26
CA GLN A 90 -1.59 -13.32 -6.91
C GLN A 90 -1.03 -14.00 -8.17
N SER A 91 -1.67 -13.78 -9.33
CA SER A 91 -1.35 -14.46 -10.60
C SER A 91 -0.69 -13.54 -11.61
N GLY A 92 0.10 -12.57 -11.15
CA GLY A 92 0.84 -11.66 -12.02
C GLY A 92 2.32 -11.47 -11.65
N LEU A 93 2.77 -12.04 -10.53
CA LEU A 93 4.19 -12.06 -10.18
C LEU A 93 4.79 -13.41 -10.59
N PRO A 94 6.03 -13.45 -11.09
CA PRO A 94 6.71 -14.71 -11.34
C PRO A 94 6.70 -15.49 -10.02
N LYS A 95 5.84 -16.51 -9.98
CA LYS A 95 5.80 -17.46 -8.88
C LYS A 95 7.23 -17.98 -8.84
N ILE A 96 7.95 -17.77 -7.73
CA ILE A 96 9.26 -18.38 -7.52
C ILE A 96 9.01 -19.87 -7.72
N THR A 97 9.30 -20.37 -8.92
CA THR A 97 9.07 -21.75 -9.29
C THR A 97 9.91 -22.52 -8.32
N SER A 98 9.27 -23.31 -7.46
CA SER A 98 9.94 -24.29 -6.62
C SER A 98 10.89 -25.05 -7.53
N ILE A 99 12.19 -24.79 -7.37
CA ILE A 99 13.26 -25.36 -8.18
C ILE A 99 13.20 -26.86 -7.92
N THR A 100 12.46 -27.55 -8.76
CA THR A 100 12.21 -28.98 -8.71
C THR A 100 12.54 -29.44 -10.11
N ASN A 101 13.84 -29.51 -10.41
CA ASN A 101 14.45 -30.35 -11.44
C ASN A 101 15.98 -30.28 -11.31
N SER A 102 16.61 -31.42 -11.54
CA SER A 102 18.01 -31.80 -11.28
C SER A 102 19.06 -31.14 -12.16
N ASP A 103 18.72 -30.10 -12.92
CA ASP A 103 19.63 -29.47 -13.86
C ASP A 103 20.41 -28.31 -13.21
N PRO A 104 21.70 -28.16 -13.51
CA PRO A 104 22.49 -27.05 -13.00
C PRO A 104 21.90 -25.71 -13.48
N ILE A 105 21.61 -24.82 -12.52
CA ILE A 105 21.08 -23.49 -12.80
C ILE A 105 22.19 -22.65 -13.39
N SER A 106 21.99 -22.09 -14.58
CA SER A 106 22.94 -21.15 -15.17
C SER A 106 22.98 -19.84 -14.39
N LEU A 107 24.11 -19.14 -14.47
CA LEU A 107 24.32 -17.87 -13.77
C LEU A 107 23.29 -16.80 -14.18
N GLU A 108 22.89 -16.76 -15.46
CA GLU A 108 21.91 -15.82 -16.00
C GLU A 108 20.52 -16.07 -15.42
N LYS A 109 20.11 -17.35 -15.37
CA LYS A 109 18.83 -17.73 -14.77
C LYS A 109 18.80 -17.42 -13.27
N PHE A 110 19.92 -17.61 -12.58
CA PHE A 110 20.05 -17.23 -11.18
C PHE A 110 19.96 -15.71 -10.99
N ALA A 111 20.64 -14.91 -11.83
CA ALA A 111 20.56 -13.46 -11.81
C ALA A 111 19.11 -12.97 -11.99
N GLU A 112 18.39 -13.56 -12.95
CA GLU A 112 16.96 -13.25 -13.18
C GLU A 112 16.10 -13.58 -11.95
N ILE A 113 16.30 -14.75 -11.33
CA ILE A 113 15.57 -15.14 -10.11
C ILE A 113 15.82 -14.14 -8.98
N VAL A 114 17.08 -13.75 -8.75
CA VAL A 114 17.46 -12.80 -7.69
C VAL A 114 16.87 -11.42 -7.97
N GLN A 115 16.98 -10.91 -9.20
CA GLN A 115 16.43 -9.60 -9.57
C GLN A 115 14.90 -9.58 -9.46
N ASN A 116 14.22 -10.59 -10.01
CA ASN A 116 12.76 -10.69 -9.94
C ASN A 116 12.27 -10.86 -8.50
N GLY A 117 12.95 -11.68 -7.70
CA GLY A 117 12.64 -11.87 -6.28
C GLY A 117 12.79 -10.56 -5.49
N THR A 118 13.87 -9.82 -5.75
CA THR A 118 14.12 -8.53 -5.11
C THR A 118 13.08 -7.50 -5.52
N ALA A 119 12.84 -7.32 -6.83
CA ALA A 119 11.81 -6.41 -7.33
C ALA A 119 10.41 -6.74 -6.78
N THR A 120 10.09 -8.02 -6.64
CA THR A 120 8.83 -8.48 -6.04
C THR A 120 8.72 -8.08 -4.57
N LEU A 121 9.79 -8.28 -3.79
CA LEU A 121 9.83 -7.88 -2.39
C LEU A 121 9.64 -6.36 -2.26
N ILE A 122 10.39 -5.57 -3.02
CA ILE A 122 10.30 -4.10 -2.97
C ILE A 122 8.90 -3.64 -3.41
N GLY A 123 8.37 -4.19 -4.49
CA GLY A 123 7.04 -3.86 -4.99
C GLY A 123 5.96 -4.14 -3.95
N LYS A 124 6.07 -5.26 -3.22
CA LYS A 124 5.17 -5.59 -2.11
C LYS A 124 5.27 -4.56 -0.97
N LEU A 125 6.48 -4.20 -0.55
CA LEU A 125 6.68 -3.20 0.50
C LEU A 125 6.11 -1.84 0.08
N TYR A 126 6.31 -1.43 -1.16
CA TYR A 126 5.78 -0.18 -1.72
C TYR A 126 4.25 -0.17 -1.88
N SER A 127 3.64 -1.34 -2.03
CA SER A 127 2.18 -1.49 -2.09
C SER A 127 1.49 -1.40 -0.72
N MET A 128 2.25 -1.41 0.38
CA MET A 128 1.70 -1.33 1.73
C MET A 128 1.39 0.13 2.10
N GLU A 129 0.10 0.51 2.06
CA GLU A 129 -0.34 1.88 2.39
C GLU A 129 0.06 2.34 3.80
N LYS A 130 0.14 1.41 4.76
CA LYS A 130 0.48 1.71 6.15
C LYS A 130 1.99 1.88 6.38
N LEU A 131 2.83 1.56 5.40
CA LEU A 131 4.27 1.59 5.53
C LEU A 131 4.82 2.84 4.82
N PRO A 132 5.34 3.84 5.55
CA PRO A 132 5.95 5.01 4.94
C PRO A 132 7.12 4.61 4.03
N ARG A 133 7.25 5.27 2.88
CA ARG A 133 8.33 4.99 1.92
C ARG A 133 9.73 5.18 2.52
N SER A 134 9.88 6.16 3.41
CA SER A 134 11.13 6.34 4.16
C SER A 134 11.48 5.10 4.97
N SER A 135 10.51 4.53 5.69
CA SER A 135 10.70 3.30 6.48
C SER A 135 11.03 2.09 5.60
N VAL A 136 10.49 2.02 4.37
CA VAL A 136 10.92 1.00 3.41
C VAL A 136 12.40 1.16 3.08
N HIS A 137 12.87 2.37 2.79
CA HIS A 137 14.28 2.60 2.50
C HIS A 137 15.20 2.34 3.70
N ASP A 138 14.78 2.72 4.90
CA ASP A 138 15.53 2.40 6.13
C ASP A 138 15.64 0.89 6.31
N LEU A 139 14.54 0.15 6.09
CA LEU A 139 14.57 -1.32 6.13
C LEU A 139 15.55 -1.88 5.09
N LEU A 140 15.51 -1.39 3.85
CA LEU A 140 16.42 -1.85 2.79
C LEU A 140 17.87 -1.52 3.11
N HIS A 141 18.14 -0.34 3.66
CA HIS A 141 19.46 0.06 4.11
C HIS A 141 19.98 -0.92 5.17
N HIS A 142 19.20 -1.20 6.22
CA HIS A 142 19.61 -2.14 7.27
C HIS A 142 19.79 -3.58 6.75
N VAL A 143 18.91 -4.03 5.84
CA VAL A 143 19.05 -5.36 5.21
C VAL A 143 20.34 -5.42 4.39
N HIS A 144 20.62 -4.40 3.59
CA HIS A 144 21.84 -4.33 2.78
C HIS A 144 23.09 -4.25 3.67
N GLU A 145 23.10 -3.38 4.68
CA GLU A 145 24.20 -3.20 5.62
C GLU A 145 24.47 -4.46 6.46
N PHE A 146 23.45 -5.21 6.84
CA PHE A 146 23.64 -6.47 7.54
C PHE A 146 24.14 -7.56 6.60
N TYR A 147 23.47 -7.75 5.46
CA TYR A 147 23.63 -8.93 4.63
C TYR A 147 24.89 -8.88 3.75
N THR A 148 25.18 -7.73 3.14
CA THR A 148 26.28 -7.56 2.18
C THR A 148 27.66 -7.74 2.83
N PRO A 149 28.05 -6.96 3.87
CA PRO A 149 29.38 -7.07 4.45
C PRO A 149 29.51 -8.20 5.48
N THR A 150 28.42 -8.63 6.12
CA THR A 150 28.50 -9.67 7.16
C THR A 150 28.29 -11.05 6.57
N CYS A 151 27.09 -11.34 6.06
CA CYS A 151 26.75 -12.71 5.66
C CYS A 151 27.45 -13.15 4.38
N ILE A 152 27.39 -12.33 3.33
CA ILE A 152 27.98 -12.71 2.03
C ILE A 152 29.50 -12.80 2.13
N GLU A 153 30.15 -11.84 2.80
CA GLU A 153 31.61 -11.85 2.90
C GLU A 153 32.12 -13.02 3.75
N ILE A 154 31.46 -13.34 4.87
CA ILE A 154 31.80 -14.54 5.66
C ILE A 154 31.67 -15.80 4.81
N LEU A 155 30.60 -15.92 4.02
CA LEU A 155 30.43 -17.06 3.11
C LEU A 155 31.57 -17.11 2.08
N LYS A 156 31.87 -16.00 1.39
CA LYS A 156 32.98 -15.93 0.42
C LYS A 156 34.30 -16.37 1.04
N GLN A 157 34.67 -15.83 2.21
CA GLN A 157 35.92 -16.15 2.89
C GLN A 157 35.99 -17.64 3.30
N THR A 158 34.88 -18.17 3.81
CA THR A 158 34.79 -19.59 4.20
C THR A 158 35.00 -20.50 2.99
N TYR A 159 34.44 -20.15 1.84
CA TYR A 159 34.59 -20.96 0.62
C TYR A 159 35.96 -20.81 -0.05
N ILE A 160 36.56 -19.62 -0.03
CA ILE A 160 37.94 -19.41 -0.53
C ILE A 160 38.93 -20.27 0.24
N ALA A 161 38.76 -20.38 1.57
CA ALA A 161 39.63 -21.19 2.43
C ALA A 161 39.57 -22.71 2.13
N ILE A 162 38.49 -23.20 1.51
CA ILE A 162 38.30 -24.62 1.17
C ILE A 162 39.03 -25.01 -0.13
N GLY A 163 39.45 -24.04 -0.96
CA GLY A 163 40.42 -24.27 -2.04
C GLY A 163 39.97 -25.14 -3.23
N GLN A 164 38.67 -25.28 -3.48
CA GLN A 164 38.15 -26.12 -4.57
C GLN A 164 37.98 -25.36 -5.90
N SER A 165 38.38 -26.01 -7.01
CA SER A 165 38.43 -25.47 -8.38
C SER A 165 37.07 -25.22 -9.07
N HIS A 166 35.95 -25.53 -8.42
CA HIS A 166 34.59 -25.32 -8.96
C HIS A 166 33.84 -24.17 -8.27
N MET A 167 34.53 -23.36 -7.46
CA MET A 167 33.92 -22.34 -6.60
C MET A 167 33.71 -20.98 -7.29
N ASP A 168 34.31 -20.75 -8.46
CA ASP A 168 34.14 -19.49 -9.20
C ASP A 168 32.67 -19.21 -9.51
N HIS A 169 31.91 -20.25 -9.88
CA HIS A 169 30.48 -20.13 -10.14
C HIS A 169 29.69 -19.68 -8.89
N LEU A 170 30.00 -20.22 -7.72
CA LEU A 170 29.35 -19.83 -6.47
C LEU A 170 29.72 -18.39 -6.07
N ILE A 171 30.99 -18.01 -6.24
CA ILE A 171 31.45 -16.64 -5.96
C ILE A 171 30.71 -15.64 -6.85
N GLU A 172 30.54 -15.94 -8.14
CA GLU A 172 29.74 -15.11 -9.06
C GLU A 172 28.26 -15.04 -8.63
N MET A 173 27.65 -16.16 -8.22
CA MET A 173 26.29 -16.15 -7.67
C MET A 173 26.19 -15.27 -6.41
N LEU A 174 27.17 -15.34 -5.50
CA LEU A 174 27.21 -14.49 -4.30
C LEU A 174 27.38 -13.00 -4.64
N LYS A 175 28.16 -12.67 -5.68
CA LYS A 175 28.26 -11.29 -6.19
C LYS A 175 26.93 -10.78 -6.72
N LEU A 176 26.18 -11.60 -7.47
CA LEU A 176 24.84 -11.22 -7.96
C LEU A 176 23.87 -10.91 -6.83
N VAL A 177 23.94 -11.69 -5.76
CA VAL A 177 23.12 -11.51 -4.56
C VAL A 177 23.53 -10.25 -3.78
N GLN A 178 24.82 -9.91 -3.80
CA GLN A 178 25.34 -8.69 -3.18
C GLN A 178 24.80 -7.42 -3.84
N VAL A 179 24.71 -7.40 -5.18
CA VAL A 179 24.22 -6.24 -5.96
C VAL A 179 22.71 -6.25 -6.16
N ALA A 180 21.98 -7.21 -5.57
CA ALA A 180 20.56 -7.41 -5.80
C ALA A 180 19.72 -6.15 -5.48
N PHE A 181 20.15 -5.37 -4.49
CA PHE A 181 19.44 -4.19 -4.00
C PHE A 181 19.95 -2.86 -4.57
N ASP A 182 20.97 -2.86 -5.44
CA ASP A 182 21.62 -1.63 -5.90
C ASP A 182 20.67 -0.69 -6.65
N ASN A 183 19.73 -1.25 -7.40
CA ASN A 183 18.70 -0.48 -8.10
C ASN A 183 17.62 0.12 -7.17
N PHE A 184 17.65 -0.17 -5.88
CA PHE A 184 16.62 0.18 -4.91
C PHE A 184 17.15 1.03 -3.73
N GLN A 185 18.38 1.53 -3.82
CA GLN A 185 19.02 2.33 -2.76
C GLN A 185 18.32 3.67 -2.47
N SER A 186 17.55 4.19 -3.43
CA SER A 186 16.77 5.43 -3.27
C SER A 186 15.41 5.32 -3.93
N GLU A 187 14.47 6.16 -3.51
CA GLU A 187 13.12 6.21 -4.09
C GLU A 187 13.19 6.50 -5.59
N HIS A 188 14.06 7.42 -6.00
CA HIS A 188 14.27 7.75 -7.40
C HIS A 188 14.74 6.53 -8.22
N MET A 189 15.72 5.76 -7.73
CA MET A 189 16.20 4.57 -8.44
C MET A 189 15.14 3.47 -8.49
N CYS A 190 14.40 3.29 -7.40
CA CYS A 190 13.29 2.35 -7.32
C CYS A 190 12.18 2.68 -8.34
N LEU A 191 11.75 3.94 -8.40
CA LEU A 191 10.76 4.40 -9.37
C LEU A 191 11.28 4.28 -10.81
N LYS A 192 12.55 4.61 -11.07
CA LYS A 192 13.17 4.44 -12.39
C LYS A 192 13.23 2.97 -12.81
N PHE A 193 13.55 2.07 -11.89
CA PHE A 193 13.54 0.63 -12.12
C PHE A 193 12.12 0.15 -12.48
N PHE A 194 11.11 0.52 -11.68
CA PHE A 194 9.73 0.13 -11.97
C PHE A 194 9.16 0.79 -13.25
N GLU A 195 9.61 1.99 -13.60
CA GLU A 195 9.28 2.65 -14.86
C GLU A 195 9.86 1.85 -16.04
N SER A 196 11.14 1.46 -15.95
CA SER A 196 11.82 0.68 -16.99
C SER A 196 11.25 -0.73 -17.20
N THR A 197 10.69 -1.33 -16.14
CA THR A 197 10.04 -2.65 -16.20
C THR A 197 8.55 -2.56 -16.55
N GLY A 198 7.99 -1.36 -16.72
CA GLY A 198 6.58 -1.15 -17.01
C GLY A 198 5.64 -1.41 -15.83
N CYS A 199 6.18 -1.61 -14.63
CA CYS A 199 5.46 -1.87 -13.38
C CYS A 199 5.02 -0.57 -12.66
N PHE A 200 5.53 0.59 -13.09
CA PHE A 200 5.13 1.90 -12.57
C PHE A 200 4.56 2.77 -13.69
N ILE A 201 3.33 3.26 -13.47
CA ILE A 201 2.68 4.21 -14.37
C ILE A 201 2.98 5.62 -13.85
N LYS A 202 3.89 6.30 -14.54
CA LYS A 202 4.27 7.66 -14.18
C LYS A 202 3.11 8.64 -14.40
N PRO A 203 2.79 9.51 -13.43
CA PRO A 203 1.83 10.57 -13.62
C PRO A 203 2.27 11.53 -14.74
N GLN A 204 1.32 11.94 -15.58
CA GLN A 204 1.52 12.98 -16.58
C GLN A 204 1.30 14.35 -15.94
N SER A 205 2.29 15.24 -16.07
CA SER A 205 2.19 16.60 -15.56
C SER A 205 1.37 17.47 -16.51
N ILE A 206 0.27 18.03 -16.01
CA ILE A 206 -0.59 18.97 -16.73
C ILE A 206 -0.48 20.33 -16.05
N ILE A 207 -0.22 21.38 -16.84
CA ILE A 207 -0.19 22.76 -16.33
C ILE A 207 -1.64 23.21 -16.12
N ILE A 208 -1.99 23.60 -14.89
CA ILE A 208 -3.31 24.16 -14.55
C ILE A 208 -3.27 25.68 -14.60
N ASP A 209 -2.17 26.27 -14.14
CA ASP A 209 -2.06 27.71 -13.98
C ASP A 209 -0.62 28.17 -14.24
N SER A 210 -0.47 29.46 -14.54
CA SER A 210 0.82 30.11 -14.74
C SER A 210 0.78 31.48 -14.09
N SER A 211 1.58 31.66 -13.04
CA SER A 211 1.68 32.93 -12.32
C SER A 211 3.02 33.60 -12.59
N LEU A 212 3.02 34.93 -12.66
CA LEU A 212 4.26 35.71 -12.75
C LEU A 212 4.81 35.92 -11.34
N SER A 213 6.02 35.45 -11.07
CA SER A 213 6.71 35.67 -9.80
C SER A 213 7.98 36.50 -10.01
N SER A 214 8.30 37.40 -9.09
CA SER A 214 9.59 38.11 -9.10
C SER A 214 10.57 37.36 -8.22
N ARG A 215 11.61 36.76 -8.80
CA ARG A 215 12.72 36.14 -8.06
C ARG A 215 13.94 37.06 -8.12
N ARG A 216 14.62 37.26 -6.99
CA ARG A 216 15.94 37.88 -7.00
C ARG A 216 16.98 36.82 -7.34
N SER A 217 17.73 37.03 -8.41
CA SER A 217 18.91 36.23 -8.76
C SER A 217 20.09 37.18 -8.94
N TYR A 218 21.18 36.95 -8.22
CA TYR A 218 22.39 37.80 -8.25
C TYR A 218 22.11 39.31 -8.07
N GLY A 219 21.21 39.66 -7.13
CA GLY A 219 20.86 41.06 -6.83
C GLY A 219 19.92 41.75 -7.84
N ARG A 220 19.63 41.14 -9.00
CA ARG A 220 18.65 41.65 -9.97
C ARG A 220 17.30 40.97 -9.75
N LYS A 221 16.21 41.75 -9.82
CA LYS A 221 14.84 41.19 -9.87
C LYS A 221 14.56 40.72 -11.29
N THR A 222 14.31 39.43 -11.46
CA THR A 222 13.84 38.86 -12.74
C THR A 222 12.44 38.31 -12.54
N ASN A 223 11.55 38.64 -13.47
CA ASN A 223 10.23 38.01 -13.52
C ASN A 223 10.38 36.61 -14.10
N GLN A 224 9.91 35.61 -13.38
CA GLN A 224 9.86 34.22 -13.81
C GLN A 224 8.42 33.74 -13.74
N THR A 225 7.95 33.14 -14.83
CA THR A 225 6.66 32.43 -14.84
C THR A 225 6.81 31.13 -14.04
N ILE A 226 6.03 31.00 -12.97
CA ILE A 226 5.88 29.75 -12.22
C ILE A 226 4.65 29.05 -12.77
N GLN A 227 4.86 27.86 -13.33
CA GLN A 227 3.79 27.00 -13.78
C GLN A 227 3.35 26.09 -12.64
N THR A 228 2.07 26.12 -12.32
CA THR A 228 1.45 25.19 -11.37
C THR A 228 1.00 23.96 -12.15
N THR A 229 1.55 22.80 -11.81
CA THR A 229 1.24 21.53 -12.46
C THR A 229 0.51 20.59 -11.53
N ILE A 230 -0.33 19.72 -12.10
CA ILE A 230 -0.91 18.55 -11.43
C ILE A 230 -0.41 17.28 -12.12
N GLY A 231 -0.20 16.22 -11.34
CA GLY A 231 0.06 14.88 -11.87
C GLY A 231 -1.26 14.14 -12.09
N VAL A 232 -1.53 13.72 -13.32
CA VAL A 232 -2.71 12.91 -13.66
C VAL A 232 -2.27 11.55 -14.17
N ILE A 233 -2.90 10.49 -13.65
CA ILE A 233 -2.76 9.13 -14.18
C ILE A 233 -4.02 8.83 -14.98
N LEU A 234 -3.87 8.63 -16.29
CA LEU A 234 -5.01 8.32 -17.16
C LEU A 234 -5.54 6.91 -16.86
N ILE A 235 -6.84 6.81 -16.60
CA ILE A 235 -7.48 5.52 -16.30
C ILE A 235 -7.33 4.51 -17.44
N CYS A 236 -7.34 4.98 -18.69
CA CYS A 236 -7.10 4.14 -19.86
C CYS A 236 -5.74 3.46 -19.81
N THR A 237 -4.70 4.17 -19.34
CA THR A 237 -3.35 3.61 -19.17
C THR A 237 -3.33 2.55 -18.08
N VAL A 238 -4.01 2.80 -16.95
CA VAL A 238 -4.12 1.83 -15.85
C VAL A 238 -4.86 0.58 -16.30
N LEU A 239 -5.99 0.74 -17.00
CA LEU A 239 -6.78 -0.37 -17.52
C LEU A 239 -6.03 -1.17 -18.58
N SER A 240 -5.33 -0.51 -19.51
CA SER A 240 -4.47 -1.21 -20.49
C SER A 240 -3.45 -2.09 -19.78
N LYS A 241 -2.71 -1.51 -18.84
CA LYS A 241 -1.68 -2.24 -18.08
C LYS A 241 -2.26 -3.37 -17.24
N PHE A 242 -3.42 -3.16 -16.65
CA PHE A 242 -4.12 -4.20 -15.90
C PHE A 242 -4.57 -5.37 -16.79
N LEU A 243 -5.10 -5.08 -17.99
CA LEU A 243 -5.53 -6.11 -18.94
C LEU A 243 -4.35 -6.83 -19.61
N GLU A 244 -3.20 -6.17 -19.75
CA GLU A 244 -1.93 -6.76 -20.21
C GLU A 244 -1.35 -7.78 -19.21
N LEU A 245 -1.84 -7.82 -17.96
CA LEU A 245 -1.37 -8.80 -16.98
C LEU A 245 -1.71 -10.24 -17.40
N PRO A 246 -0.83 -11.22 -17.13
CA PRO A 246 -1.05 -12.60 -17.53
C PRO A 246 -2.40 -13.15 -17.07
N GLN A 247 -3.16 -13.71 -18.02
CA GLN A 247 -4.48 -14.33 -17.81
C GLN A 247 -5.58 -13.39 -17.30
N VAL A 248 -5.34 -12.08 -17.14
CA VAL A 248 -6.37 -11.17 -16.63
C VAL A 248 -7.44 -10.95 -17.69
N TYR A 249 -7.05 -10.57 -18.90
CA TYR A 249 -7.99 -10.40 -20.02
C TYR A 249 -8.79 -11.68 -20.28
N ASP A 250 -8.11 -12.84 -20.40
CA ASP A 250 -8.76 -14.12 -20.69
C ASP A 250 -9.77 -14.52 -19.61
N ARG A 251 -9.47 -14.27 -18.33
CA ARG A 251 -10.39 -14.55 -17.22
C ARG A 251 -11.61 -13.64 -17.27
N ILE A 252 -11.43 -12.35 -17.59
CA ILE A 252 -12.53 -11.39 -17.73
C ILE A 252 -13.43 -11.82 -18.89
N MET A 253 -12.86 -12.12 -20.05
CA MET A 253 -13.62 -12.58 -21.22
C MET A 253 -14.34 -13.90 -20.97
N SER A 254 -13.67 -14.87 -20.34
CA SER A 254 -14.29 -16.14 -19.95
C SER A 254 -15.47 -15.94 -18.99
N HIS A 255 -15.35 -14.99 -18.05
CA HIS A 255 -16.43 -14.66 -17.13
C HIS A 255 -17.61 -13.98 -17.86
N ILE A 256 -17.33 -13.05 -18.78
CA ILE A 256 -18.36 -12.41 -19.62
C ILE A 256 -19.11 -13.47 -20.43
N ASP A 257 -18.40 -14.40 -21.08
CA ASP A 257 -19.02 -15.47 -21.87
C ASP A 257 -19.85 -16.42 -21.01
N HIS A 258 -19.37 -16.73 -19.79
CA HIS A 258 -20.14 -17.51 -18.82
C HIS A 258 -21.44 -16.79 -18.42
N CYS A 259 -21.37 -15.48 -18.15
CA CYS A 259 -22.53 -14.66 -17.82
C CYS A 259 -23.53 -14.58 -18.98
N LYS A 260 -23.07 -14.50 -20.23
CA LYS A 260 -23.94 -14.53 -21.43
C LYS A 260 -24.68 -15.86 -21.60
N LYS A 261 -24.03 -16.98 -21.26
CA LYS A 261 -24.61 -18.34 -21.36
C LYS A 261 -25.55 -18.67 -20.20
N SER A 262 -25.43 -17.99 -19.06
CA SER A 262 -26.31 -18.19 -17.91
C SER A 262 -27.72 -17.66 -18.20
N THR A 263 -28.72 -18.55 -18.13
CA THR A 263 -30.15 -18.19 -18.17
C THR A 263 -30.63 -17.50 -16.89
N ARG A 264 -29.86 -17.61 -15.79
CA ARG A 264 -30.11 -16.86 -14.56
C ARG A 264 -29.46 -15.49 -14.67
N ILE A 265 -30.20 -14.44 -14.31
CA ILE A 265 -29.68 -13.08 -14.15
C ILE A 265 -28.82 -13.10 -12.87
N ILE A 266 -27.52 -13.29 -13.02
CA ILE A 266 -26.56 -13.29 -11.89
C ILE A 266 -25.91 -11.89 -11.73
N SER A 267 -26.06 -11.00 -12.72
CA SER A 267 -25.50 -9.65 -12.67
C SER A 267 -26.37 -8.65 -13.46
N PRO A 268 -26.61 -7.43 -12.94
CA PRO A 268 -27.30 -6.35 -13.66
C PRO A 268 -26.48 -5.77 -14.81
N ILE A 269 -25.22 -6.17 -14.98
CA ILE A 269 -24.36 -5.72 -16.09
C ILE A 269 -24.61 -6.64 -17.30
N ARG A 270 -25.80 -6.56 -17.89
CA ARG A 270 -25.96 -6.91 -19.30
C ARG A 270 -25.62 -5.66 -20.11
N GLY A 271 -24.33 -5.48 -20.38
CA GLY A 271 -23.91 -4.62 -21.48
C GLY A 271 -24.34 -5.30 -22.77
N GLU A 272 -25.47 -4.88 -23.32
CA GLU A 272 -25.75 -5.05 -24.75
C GLU A 272 -24.72 -4.18 -25.48
N LEU A 273 -23.77 -4.85 -26.16
CA LEU A 273 -22.96 -4.28 -27.23
C LEU A 273 -23.66 -4.58 -28.55
#